data_AF-A0A7V9UFX7-F1
#
_entry.id   AF-A0A7V9UFX7-F1
#
_cell.length_a   1.000
_cell.length_b   1.000
_cell.length_c   1.000
_cell.angle_alpha   90.00
_cell.angle_beta   90.00
_cell.angle_gamma   90.00
#
_symmetry.space_group_name_H-M   'P 1'
#
loop_
_entity.id
_entity.type
_entity.pdbx_description
1 polymer ?
#
loop_
_entity_poly.entity_id
_entity_poly.type
_entity_poly.pdbx_seq_one_letter_code
_entity_poly.pdbx_strand_id
1 'polypeptide(L)'
;MDDDLLNITDLLNELKAEKCIIVGDLIHAHSGISEDVKKKFSEWLRKTQCEIHLIFGNHDHSLIKNLPPEWPLYTHKEGLLIEPFYFSHFPMHHEQWFVWSGHLHPKVEITNNYDRLVLRCFQIFKDLAIIPAFGFFVGGTLVRKS
;
A
#
# COMPACT_ATOMS: atom_id res chain seq x y z
N MET A 1 12.67 -0.38 -3.65
CA MET A 1 11.99 0.37 -4.72
C MET A 1 12.12 -0.31 -6.06
N ASP A 2 13.31 -0.49 -6.62
CA ASP A 2 13.44 -1.14 -7.94
C ASP A 2 12.81 -2.55 -7.94
N ASP A 3 13.13 -3.37 -6.93
CA ASP A 3 12.51 -4.70 -6.76
C ASP A 3 10.99 -4.61 -6.52
N ASP A 4 10.53 -3.60 -5.78
CA ASP A 4 9.10 -3.41 -5.51
C ASP A 4 8.33 -3.06 -6.80
N LEU A 5 8.89 -2.18 -7.63
CA LEU A 5 8.29 -1.79 -8.92
C LEU A 5 8.30 -2.94 -9.92
N LEU A 6 9.35 -3.77 -9.94
CA LEU A 6 9.39 -5.00 -10.75
C LEU A 6 8.29 -5.96 -10.29
N ASN A 7 8.21 -6.25 -8.99
CA ASN A 7 7.17 -7.13 -8.44
C ASN A 7 5.75 -6.62 -8.73
N ILE A 8 5.50 -5.31 -8.59
CA ILE A 8 4.20 -4.73 -8.95
C ILE A 8 3.95 -4.93 -10.45
N THR A 9 4.94 -4.63 -11.30
CA THR A 9 4.79 -4.79 -12.76
C THR A 9 4.41 -6.21 -13.15
N ASP A 10 5.08 -7.21 -12.57
CA ASP A 10 4.80 -8.61 -12.83
C ASP A 10 3.37 -8.98 -12.41
N LEU A 11 2.94 -8.56 -11.22
CA LEU A 11 1.58 -8.78 -10.73
C LEU A 11 0.52 -8.11 -11.61
N LEU A 12 0.75 -6.87 -12.03
CA LEU A 12 -0.19 -6.15 -12.89
C LEU A 12 -0.36 -6.85 -14.25
N ASN A 13 0.74 -7.35 -14.81
CA ASN A 13 0.73 -8.06 -16.09
C ASN A 13 0.08 -9.44 -15.96
N GLU A 14 0.42 -10.21 -14.93
CA GLU A 14 -0.12 -11.55 -14.67
C GLU A 14 -1.64 -11.48 -14.47
N LEU A 15 -2.11 -10.54 -13.65
CA LEU A 15 -3.53 -10.35 -13.34
C LEU A 15 -4.29 -9.58 -14.42
N LYS A 16 -3.60 -9.05 -15.43
CA LYS A 16 -4.16 -8.10 -16.43
C LYS A 16 -4.95 -6.98 -15.75
N ALA A 17 -4.38 -6.42 -14.69
CA ALA A 17 -5.06 -5.47 -13.84
C ALA A 17 -5.31 -4.14 -14.57
N GLU A 18 -6.58 -3.73 -14.63
CA GLU A 18 -6.95 -2.41 -15.15
C GLU A 18 -6.68 -1.30 -14.13
N LYS A 19 -6.79 -1.60 -12.83
CA LYS A 19 -6.61 -0.66 -11.71
C LYS A 19 -5.71 -1.24 -10.63
N CYS A 20 -4.81 -0.40 -10.12
CA CYS A 20 -3.97 -0.67 -8.97
C CYS A 20 -4.24 0.37 -7.89
N ILE A 21 -4.56 -0.08 -6.68
CA ILE A 21 -4.90 0.80 -5.55
C ILE A 21 -3.78 0.70 -4.51
N ILE A 22 -3.05 1.80 -4.33
CA ILE A 22 -2.02 1.96 -3.31
C ILE A 22 -2.68 2.57 -2.07
N VAL A 23 -2.71 1.80 -0.98
CA VAL A 23 -3.42 2.13 0.26
C VAL A 23 -2.48 2.88 1.23
N GLY A 24 -1.94 3.99 0.75
CA GLY A 24 -1.06 4.91 1.47
C GLY A 24 0.39 4.49 1.60
N ASP A 25 1.17 5.43 2.12
CA ASP A 25 2.61 5.36 2.35
C ASP A 25 3.39 4.93 1.11
N LEU A 26 3.08 5.57 -0.03
CA LEU A 26 3.88 5.38 -1.25
C LEU A 26 5.35 5.76 -1.01
N ILE A 27 5.58 6.77 -0.17
CA ILE A 27 6.92 7.28 0.16
C ILE A 27 7.11 7.27 1.68
N HIS A 28 8.01 6.40 2.15
CA HIS A 28 8.31 6.27 3.59
C HIS A 28 9.35 7.27 4.14
N ALA A 29 9.85 8.21 3.34
CA ALA A 29 10.96 9.08 3.74
C ALA A 29 10.49 10.34 4.49
N HIS A 30 10.89 10.48 5.76
CA HIS A 30 10.73 11.72 6.56
C HIS A 30 11.38 12.95 5.91
N SER A 31 12.41 12.74 5.09
CA SER A 31 13.16 13.79 4.37
C SER A 31 12.58 14.11 2.98
N GLY A 32 11.41 13.57 2.63
CA GLY A 32 10.82 13.69 1.30
C GLY A 32 11.43 12.74 0.27
N ILE A 33 10.95 12.84 -0.97
CA ILE A 33 11.33 11.96 -2.08
C ILE A 33 12.65 12.43 -2.69
N SER A 34 13.65 11.55 -2.76
CA SER A 34 14.87 11.84 -3.52
C SER A 34 14.56 11.94 -5.02
N GLU A 35 15.34 12.74 -5.75
CA GLU A 35 15.15 12.88 -7.20
C GLU A 35 15.31 11.55 -7.96
N ASP A 36 16.16 10.64 -7.48
CA ASP A 36 16.29 9.28 -8.04
C ASP A 36 14.99 8.47 -7.91
N VAL A 37 14.39 8.48 -6.72
CA VAL A 37 13.10 7.82 -6.45
C VAL A 37 12.01 8.44 -7.31
N LYS A 38 11.95 9.78 -7.42
CA LYS A 38 10.97 10.45 -8.28
C LYS A 38 11.12 10.00 -9.72
N LYS A 39 12.34 10.05 -10.27
CA LYS A 39 12.62 9.70 -11.66
C LYS A 39 12.21 8.26 -11.95
N LYS A 40 12.60 7.31 -11.09
CA LYS A 40 12.25 5.88 -11.23
C LYS A 40 10.74 5.66 -11.21
N PHE A 41 10.05 6.29 -10.27
CA PHE A 41 8.59 6.18 -10.20
C PHE A 41 7.91 6.81 -11.42
N SER A 42 8.35 7.99 -11.87
CA SER A 42 7.84 8.64 -13.10
C SER A 42 8.04 7.74 -14.33
N GLU A 43 9.21 7.11 -14.45
CA GLU A 43 9.49 6.18 -15.55
C GLU A 43 8.59 4.94 -15.52
N TRP A 44 8.35 4.40 -14.33
CA TRP A 44 7.44 3.26 -14.14
C TRP A 44 5.99 3.63 -14.47
N LEU A 45 5.49 4.77 -13.97
CA LEU A 45 4.14 5.27 -14.27
C LEU A 45 3.90 5.49 -15.76
N ARG A 46 4.91 5.89 -16.53
CA ARG A 46 4.78 6.04 -17.99
C ARG A 46 4.74 4.71 -18.75
N LYS A 47 5.28 3.64 -18.16
CA LYS A 47 5.36 2.30 -18.78
C LYS A 47 4.18 1.41 -18.42
N THR A 48 3.62 1.58 -17.22
CA THR A 48 2.43 0.82 -16.81
C THR A 48 1.22 1.24 -17.63
N GLN A 49 0.41 0.26 -18.03
CA GLN A 49 -0.89 0.48 -18.70
C GLN A 49 -2.06 0.46 -17.71
N CYS A 50 -1.77 0.25 -16.43
CA CYS A 50 -2.75 0.16 -15.35
C CYS A 50 -3.04 1.55 -14.77
N GLU A 51 -4.31 1.84 -14.46
CA GLU A 51 -4.68 3.04 -13.72
C GLU A 51 -4.21 2.94 -12.27
N ILE A 52 -3.36 3.87 -11.85
CA ILE A 52 -2.81 3.86 -10.49
C ILE A 52 -3.58 4.85 -9.61
N HIS A 53 -4.23 4.33 -8.58
CA HIS A 53 -4.89 5.09 -7.52
C HIS A 53 -3.99 5.14 -6.28
N LEU A 54 -3.78 6.32 -5.72
CA LEU A 54 -3.07 6.52 -4.45
C LEU A 54 -4.01 7.13 -3.43
N ILE A 55 -4.32 6.37 -2.38
CA ILE A 55 -4.92 6.93 -1.16
C ILE A 55 -3.77 7.42 -0.30
N PHE A 56 -3.78 8.66 0.15
CA PHE A 56 -2.66 9.20 0.92
C PHE A 56 -2.54 8.54 2.30
N GLY A 57 -1.32 8.15 2.65
CA GLY A 57 -0.94 7.74 4.00
C GLY A 57 -0.35 8.88 4.82
N ASN A 58 -0.03 8.60 6.09
CA ASN A 58 0.54 9.62 6.98
C ASN A 58 1.96 10.02 6.58
N HIS A 59 2.68 9.15 5.86
CA HIS A 59 4.01 9.48 5.35
C HIS A 59 3.99 10.25 4.02
N ASP A 60 2.84 10.31 3.34
CA ASP A 60 2.69 10.98 2.04
C ASP A 60 2.47 12.50 2.16
N HIS A 61 2.66 13.11 3.33
CA HIS A 61 2.45 14.55 3.54
C HIS A 61 3.26 15.44 2.57
N SER A 62 4.45 14.99 2.15
CA SER A 62 5.23 15.69 1.12
C SER A 62 4.57 15.65 -0.26
N LEU A 63 3.94 14.52 -0.62
CA LEU A 63 3.17 14.35 -1.86
C LEU A 63 1.87 15.15 -1.85
N ILE A 64 1.18 15.22 -0.72
CA ILE A 64 -0.02 16.05 -0.58
C ILE A 64 0.27 17.51 -0.91
N LYS A 65 1.47 18.00 -0.55
CA LYS A 65 1.89 19.39 -0.80
C LYS A 65 2.48 19.61 -2.19
N ASN A 66 3.20 18.62 -2.73
CA ASN A 66 3.97 18.78 -3.95
C ASN A 66 3.99 17.47 -4.75
N LEU A 67 2.82 17.05 -5.23
CA LEU A 67 2.69 15.94 -6.16
C LEU A 67 3.33 16.34 -7.49
N PRO A 68 4.29 15.56 -8.03
CA PRO A 68 4.86 15.85 -9.34
C PRO A 68 3.76 15.90 -10.40
N PRO A 69 3.61 17.00 -11.16
CA PRO A 69 2.50 17.18 -12.10
C PRO A 69 2.52 16.17 -13.24
N GLU A 70 3.67 15.56 -13.52
CA GLU A 70 3.85 14.53 -14.54
C GLU A 70 3.44 13.13 -14.08
N TRP A 71 3.02 12.93 -12.82
CA TRP A 71 2.57 11.65 -12.32
C TRP A 71 1.09 11.42 -12.67
N PRO A 72 0.76 10.48 -13.57
CA PRO A 72 -0.63 10.16 -13.93
C PRO A 72 -1.31 9.33 -12.84
N LEU A 73 -1.43 9.87 -11.62
CA LEU A 73 -2.06 9.21 -10.48
C LEU A 73 -3.46 9.78 -10.21
N TYR A 74 -4.39 8.89 -9.89
CA TYR A 74 -5.65 9.27 -9.23
C TYR A 74 -5.42 9.34 -7.72
N THR A 75 -5.39 10.53 -7.14
CA THR A 75 -5.09 10.71 -5.70
C THR A 75 -6.36 10.90 -4.86
N HIS A 76 -6.37 10.30 -3.67
CA HIS A 76 -7.51 10.28 -2.75
C HIS A 76 -7.03 10.64 -1.34
N LYS A 77 -7.66 11.63 -0.70
CA LYS A 77 -7.27 12.07 0.65
C LYS A 77 -7.82 11.18 1.75
N GLU A 78 -9.13 10.92 1.72
CA GLU A 78 -9.83 10.20 2.78
C GLU A 78 -9.92 8.69 2.51
N GLY A 79 -10.10 8.32 1.25
CA GLY A 79 -10.28 6.94 0.82
C GLY A 79 -10.91 6.87 -0.57
N LEU A 80 -11.13 5.64 -1.04
CA LEU A 80 -11.67 5.36 -2.36
C LEU A 80 -12.79 4.33 -2.24
N LEU A 81 -13.97 4.65 -2.73
CA LEU A 81 -15.09 3.71 -2.85
C LEU A 81 -15.06 3.08 -4.25
N ILE A 82 -14.96 1.76 -4.30
CA ILE A 82 -15.26 0.95 -5.48
C ILE A 82 -16.16 -0.16 -5.00
N GLU A 83 -17.47 -0.01 -5.20
CA GLU A 83 -18.46 -0.95 -4.67
C GLU A 83 -18.12 -2.41 -5.03
N PRO A 84 -18.20 -3.35 -4.07
CA PRO A 84 -18.72 -3.20 -2.71
C PRO A 84 -17.65 -2.89 -1.62
N PHE A 85 -16.52 -2.29 -2.00
CA PHE A 85 -15.36 -2.10 -1.13
C PHE A 85 -15.01 -0.63 -0.89
N TYR A 86 -14.60 -0.33 0.34
CA TYR A 86 -14.00 0.95 0.68
C TYR A 86 -12.52 0.76 0.98
N PHE A 87 -11.66 1.57 0.36
CA PHE A 87 -10.22 1.53 0.57
C PHE A 87 -9.79 2.74 1.37
N SER A 88 -9.01 2.54 2.43
CA SER A 88 -8.59 3.62 3.34
C SER A 88 -7.20 3.34 3.90
N HIS A 89 -6.36 4.36 4.09
CA HIS A 89 -5.03 4.11 4.66
C HIS A 89 -5.13 3.60 6.11
N PHE A 90 -5.87 4.31 6.95
CA PHE A 90 -6.08 3.94 8.34
C PHE A 90 -7.24 2.93 8.48
N PRO A 91 -7.09 1.87 9.30
CA PRO A 91 -8.19 1.00 9.66
C PRO A 91 -9.38 1.78 10.24
N MET A 92 -10.55 1.56 9.66
CA MET A 92 -11.80 2.20 10.09
C MET A 92 -12.99 1.28 9.86
N HIS A 93 -14.10 1.59 10.52
CA HIS A 93 -15.39 0.99 10.22
C HIS A 93 -16.10 1.84 9.15
N HIS A 94 -16.73 1.18 8.18
CA HIS A 94 -17.59 1.81 7.20
C HIS A 94 -18.99 1.20 7.32
N GLU A 95 -20.04 2.03 7.32
CA GLU A 95 -21.41 1.59 7.65
C GLU A 95 -21.95 0.53 6.67
N GLN A 96 -21.59 0.65 5.39
CA GLN A 96 -22.15 -0.19 4.31
C GLN A 96 -21.16 -1.16 3.65
N TRP A 97 -19.86 -0.89 3.65
CA TRP A 97 -18.91 -1.53 2.75
C TRP A 97 -17.76 -2.19 3.51
N PHE A 98 -17.23 -3.28 2.96
CA PHE A 98 -16.07 -3.94 3.53
C PHE A 98 -14.82 -3.08 3.28
N VAL A 99 -14.03 -2.87 4.32
CA VAL A 99 -12.89 -1.96 4.29
C VAL A 99 -11.58 -2.72 4.03
N TRP A 100 -10.78 -2.25 3.08
CA TRP A 100 -9.37 -2.64 2.93
C TRP A 100 -8.47 -1.52 3.42
N SER A 101 -7.64 -1.81 4.42
CA SER A 101 -6.75 -0.82 5.04
C SER A 101 -5.30 -1.24 5.13
N GLY A 102 -4.42 -0.24 5.13
CA GLY A 102 -2.98 -0.40 5.32
C GLY A 102 -2.54 -0.02 6.73
N HIS A 103 -1.48 0.81 6.80
CA HIS A 103 -0.92 1.45 7.99
C HIS A 103 -0.31 0.52 9.06
N LEU A 104 -1.01 -0.49 9.56
CA LEU A 104 -0.52 -1.32 10.67
C LEU A 104 0.46 -2.41 10.25
N HIS A 105 0.44 -2.80 8.97
CA HIS A 105 1.29 -3.83 8.37
C HIS A 105 1.39 -5.11 9.21
N PRO A 106 0.28 -5.86 9.34
CA PRO A 106 0.19 -7.00 10.25
C PRO A 106 1.24 -8.08 9.94
N LYS A 107 1.82 -8.59 11.01
CA LYS A 107 2.79 -9.69 11.00
C LYS A 107 2.35 -10.76 11.99
N VAL A 108 2.54 -12.03 11.66
CA VAL A 108 2.33 -13.16 12.57
C VAL A 108 3.68 -13.74 12.98
N GLU A 109 3.82 -14.03 14.26
CA GLU A 109 4.96 -14.76 14.79
C GLU A 109 4.62 -16.24 14.90
N ILE A 110 5.50 -17.07 14.33
CA ILE A 110 5.47 -18.52 14.45
C ILE A 110 6.77 -18.92 15.13
N THR A 111 6.66 -19.48 16.34
CA THR A 111 7.81 -19.93 17.12
C THR A 111 7.67 -21.39 17.48
N ASN A 112 8.79 -22.11 17.46
CA ASN A 112 8.94 -23.40 18.12
C ASN A 112 10.14 -23.30 19.11
N ASN A 113 10.62 -24.42 19.65
CA ASN A 113 11.71 -24.43 20.62
C ASN A 113 13.08 -23.98 20.07
N TYR A 114 13.27 -23.95 18.75
CA TYR A 114 14.56 -23.69 18.08
C TYR A 114 14.50 -22.53 17.08
N ASP A 115 13.33 -22.26 16.50
CA ASP A 115 13.14 -21.31 15.43
C ASP A 115 12.07 -20.27 15.78
N ARG A 116 12.32 -19.06 15.30
CA ARG A 116 11.39 -17.94 15.34
C ARG A 116 11.26 -17.34 13.95
N LEU A 117 10.04 -17.33 13.42
CA LEU A 117 9.71 -16.78 12.11
C LEU A 117 8.66 -15.68 12.25
N VAL A 118 8.93 -14.53 11.63
CA VAL A 118 7.98 -13.41 11.55
C VAL A 118 7.57 -13.24 10.10
N LEU A 119 6.30 -13.53 9.80
CA LEU A 119 5.74 -13.46 8.46
C LEU A 119 4.76 -12.30 8.36
N ARG A 120 4.69 -11.68 7.19
CA ARG A 120 3.59 -10.78 6.84
C ARG A 120 2.31 -11.57 6.71
N CYS A 121 1.20 -11.02 7.18
CA CYS A 121 -0.10 -11.67 7.07
C CYS A 121 -1.18 -10.67 6.68
N PHE A 122 -2.31 -11.16 6.18
CA PHE A 122 -3.55 -10.40 6.14
C PHE A 122 -4.26 -10.60 7.49
N GLN A 123 -4.77 -9.52 8.07
CA GLN A 123 -5.62 -9.59 9.26
C GLN A 123 -7.06 -9.27 8.83
N ILE A 124 -7.91 -10.29 8.74
CA ILE A 124 -9.27 -10.20 8.20
C ILE A 124 -10.27 -10.33 9.34
N PHE A 125 -11.18 -9.36 9.43
CA PHE A 125 -12.34 -9.32 10.31
C PHE A 125 -13.63 -9.41 9.48
N LYS A 126 -14.79 -9.19 10.12
CA LYS A 126 -16.09 -9.27 9.46
C LYS A 126 -16.29 -8.19 8.37
N ASP A 127 -15.83 -6.98 8.64
CA ASP A 127 -16.10 -5.76 7.85
C ASP A 127 -14.81 -5.00 7.48
N LEU A 128 -13.64 -5.55 7.83
CA LEU A 128 -12.34 -4.91 7.67
C LEU A 128 -11.26 -5.96 7.38
N ALA A 129 -10.38 -5.68 6.43
CA ALA A 129 -9.11 -6.36 6.27
C ALA A 129 -7.96 -5.37 6.35
N ILE A 130 -6.93 -5.74 7.09
CA ILE A 130 -5.68 -5.00 7.16
C ILE A 130 -4.63 -5.76 6.34
N ILE A 131 -4.10 -5.10 5.31
CA ILE A 131 -3.16 -5.69 4.36
C ILE A 131 -1.72 -5.55 4.84
N PRO A 132 -0.87 -6.56 4.58
CA PRO A 132 0.54 -6.45 4.91
C PRO A 132 1.23 -5.37 4.08
N ALA A 133 2.37 -4.88 4.56
CA ALA A 133 3.24 -4.06 3.73
C ALA A 133 3.65 -4.78 2.44
N PHE A 134 3.56 -4.08 1.31
CA PHE A 134 4.07 -4.59 0.04
C PHE A 134 5.61 -4.53 0.01
N GLY A 135 6.19 -3.37 0.30
CA GLY A 135 7.63 -3.13 0.23
C GLY A 135 8.44 -3.83 1.32
N PHE A 136 9.74 -4.05 1.06
CA PHE A 136 10.65 -4.76 1.97
C PHE A 136 10.90 -4.06 3.32
N PHE A 137 10.98 -2.73 3.33
CA PHE A 137 11.42 -1.93 4.49
C PHE A 137 10.27 -1.22 5.20
N VAL A 138 9.28 -1.99 5.65
CA VAL A 138 8.18 -1.44 6.43
C VAL A 138 8.10 -2.11 7.80
N GLY A 139 8.06 -1.28 8.84
CA GLY A 139 7.70 -1.70 10.20
C GLY A 139 6.34 -2.41 10.20
N GLY A 140 5.97 -3.08 11.29
CA GLY A 140 4.67 -3.74 11.31
C GLY A 140 4.27 -4.24 12.68
N THR A 141 2.97 -4.41 12.84
CA THR A 141 2.35 -4.78 14.11
C THR A 141 2.27 -6.30 14.24
N LEU A 142 2.79 -6.86 15.34
CA LEU A 142 2.62 -8.29 15.64
C LEU A 142 1.17 -8.58 16.05
N VAL A 143 0.50 -9.39 15.26
CA VAL A 143 -0.84 -9.90 15.54
C VAL A 143 -0.69 -11.10 16.50
N ARG A 144 -1.41 -11.05 17.62
CA ARG A 144 -1.50 -12.17 18.56
C ARG A 144 -2.59 -13.12 18.10
N LYS A 145 -2.32 -14.43 18.13
CA LYS A 145 -3.36 -15.45 17.98
C LYS A 145 -4.31 -15.35 19.18
N SER A 146 -5.58 -15.07 18.92
CA SER A 146 -6.68 -15.18 19.88
C SER A 146 -7.17 -16.61 19.97
#